data_AF-A0A2W4RGT1-F1
#
_entry.id   AF-A0A2W4RGT1-F1
#
_cell.length_a   1.000
_cell.length_b   1.000
_cell.length_c   1.000
_cell.angle_alpha   90.00
_cell.angle_beta   90.00
_cell.angle_gamma   90.00
#
_symmetry.space_group_name_H-M   'P 1'
#
loop_
_entity.id
_entity.type
_entity.pdbx_description
1 polymer ?
#
loop_
_entity_poly.entity_id
_entity_poly.type
_entity_poly.pdbx_seq_one_letter_code
_entity_poly.pdbx_strand_id
1 'polypeptide(L)' 'MTHTTAVRVTSESRTRPPFRAEHVGSFLRPKPLLEAREKFKAGEISAADLRAVENEAILQ' A
#
# COMPACT_ATOMS: atom_id res chain seq x y z
N MET A 1 -36.73 -11.64 44.84
CA MET A 1 -36.99 -11.90 43.42
C MET A 1 -35.99 -11.11 42.59
N THR A 2 -34.89 -11.76 42.19
CA THR A 2 -33.80 -11.16 41.41
C THR A 2 -34.18 -11.12 39.94
N HIS A 3 -34.34 -9.92 39.37
CA HIS A 3 -34.53 -9.75 37.93
C HIS A 3 -33.15 -9.57 37.29
N THR A 4 -32.67 -10.60 36.63
CA THR A 4 -31.50 -10.54 35.75
C THR A 4 -31.94 -9.92 34.42
N THR A 5 -31.53 -8.68 34.17
CA THR A 5 -31.73 -8.01 32.88
C THR A 5 -30.63 -8.46 31.91
N ALA A 6 -31.01 -9.22 30.88
CA ALA A 6 -30.14 -9.55 29.77
C ALA A 6 -30.15 -8.40 28.75
N VAL A 7 -28.98 -7.83 28.46
CA VAL A 7 -28.80 -6.85 27.38
C VAL A 7 -28.67 -7.60 26.05
N ARG A 8 -29.58 -7.34 25.13
CA ARG A 8 -29.57 -7.94 23.78
C ARG A 8 -28.67 -7.11 22.87
N VAL A 9 -27.61 -7.70 22.32
CA VAL A 9 -26.81 -7.10 21.24
C VAL A 9 -27.53 -7.36 19.91
N THR A 10 -28.05 -6.32 19.28
CA THR A 10 -28.59 -6.37 17.92
C THR A 10 -27.44 -6.25 16.91
N SER A 11 -27.20 -7.28 16.11
CA SER A 11 -26.22 -7.23 15.02
C SER A 11 -26.79 -6.44 13.84
N GLU A 12 -26.44 -5.16 13.73
CA GLU A 12 -26.61 -4.43 12.47
C GLU A 12 -25.65 -5.00 11.41
N SER A 13 -26.14 -5.16 10.19
CA SER A 13 -25.36 -5.62 9.05
C SER A 13 -24.32 -4.55 8.66
N ARG A 14 -23.11 -4.67 9.20
CA ARG A 14 -22.01 -3.75 8.90
C ARG A 14 -21.55 -3.96 7.45
N THR A 15 -21.58 -2.90 6.63
CA THR A 15 -21.14 -2.94 5.21
C THR A 15 -19.63 -3.12 5.05
N ARG A 16 -18.85 -2.89 6.12
CA ARG A 16 -17.42 -3.16 6.17
C ARG A 16 -17.15 -4.44 6.96
N PRO A 17 -16.53 -5.47 6.36
CA PRO A 17 -16.17 -6.69 7.06
C PRO A 17 -15.20 -6.40 8.21
N PRO A 18 -15.10 -7.29 9.22
CA PRO A 18 -14.31 -7.06 10.43
C PRO A 18 -12.79 -7.19 10.21
N PHE A 19 -12.34 -7.39 8.97
CA PHE A 19 -10.94 -7.53 8.60
C PHE A 19 -10.49 -6.39 7.67
N ARG A 20 -9.19 -6.14 7.64
CA ARG A 20 -8.58 -5.16 6.73
C ARG A 20 -8.25 -5.81 5.40
N ALA A 21 -8.57 -5.12 4.31
CA ALA A 21 -8.11 -5.47 2.98
C ALA A 21 -6.82 -4.68 2.71
N GLU A 22 -5.68 -5.31 2.96
CA GLU A 22 -4.36 -4.74 2.67
C GLU A 22 -3.92 -5.15 1.27
N HIS A 23 -3.21 -4.26 0.57
CA HIS A 23 -2.58 -4.62 -0.71
C HIS A 23 -1.29 -5.38 -0.42
N VAL A 24 -1.20 -6.61 -0.90
CA VAL A 24 -0.02 -7.46 -0.73
C VAL A 24 0.73 -7.54 -2.04
N GLY A 25 2.04 -7.30 -2.00
CA GLY A 25 2.93 -7.44 -3.14
C GLY A 25 3.47 -6.10 -3.66
N SER A 26 4.06 -6.15 -4.86
CA SER A 26 4.58 -4.96 -5.52
C SER A 26 3.49 -4.28 -6.33
N PHE A 27 3.43 -2.95 -6.26
CA PHE A 27 2.72 -2.16 -7.25
C PHE A 27 3.41 -2.25 -8.62
N LEU A 28 2.69 -1.80 -9.65
CA LEU A 28 3.25 -1.70 -10.99
C LEU A 28 4.43 -0.72 -10.98
N ARG A 29 5.55 -1.08 -11.64
CA ARG A 29 6.71 -0.18 -11.71
C ARG A 29 6.42 0.97 -12.69
N PRO A 30 6.56 2.24 -12.26
CA PRO A 30 6.40 3.37 -13.16
C PRO A 30 7.41 3.32 -14.30
N LYS A 31 6.99 3.77 -15.50
CA LYS A 31 7.86 3.84 -16.69
C LYS A 31 9.15 4.63 -16.45
N PRO A 32 9.15 5.80 -15.78
CA PRO A 32 10.38 6.55 -15.51
C PRO A 32 11.40 5.77 -14.68
N LEU A 33 10.94 4.94 -13.74
CA LEU A 33 11.82 4.09 -12.92
C LEU A 33 12.47 2.97 -13.75
N LEU A 34 11.76 2.42 -14.73
CA LEU A 34 12.33 1.41 -15.63
C LEU A 34 13.43 2.03 -16.51
N GLU A 35 13.16 3.18 -17.11
CA GLU A 35 14.13 3.90 -17.95
C GLU A 35 15.37 4.33 -17.16
N ALA A 36 15.19 4.87 -15.94
CA ALA A 36 16.32 5.24 -15.08
C ALA A 36 17.21 4.04 -14.73
N ARG A 37 16.61 2.87 -14.51
CA ARG A 37 17.37 1.63 -14.26
C ARG A 37 18.14 1.16 -15.50
N GLU A 38 17.58 1.32 -16.70
CA GLU A 38 18.29 1.02 -17.94
C GLU A 38 19.47 1.96 -18.14
N LYS A 39 19.26 3.27 -17.96
CA LYS A 39 20.32 4.28 -18.02
C LYS A 39 21.42 4.07 -17.00
N PHE A 40 21.06 3.71 -15.76
CA PHE A 40 22.05 3.41 -14.72
C PHE A 40 22.89 2.18 -15.08
N LYS A 41 22.27 1.12 -15.62
CA LYS A 41 23.00 -0.06 -16.11
C LYS A 41 23.93 0.26 -17.28
N ALA A 42 23.54 1.22 -18.12
CA ALA A 42 24.37 1.75 -19.21
C ALA A 42 25.47 2.71 -18.73
N GLY A 43 25.48 3.12 -17.45
CA GLY A 43 26.43 4.08 -16.90
C GLY A 43 26.14 5.54 -17.29
N GLU A 44 24.93 5.82 -17.78
CA GLU A 44 24.52 7.16 -18.26
C GLU A 44 24.09 8.10 -17.14
N ILE A 45 23.68 7.56 -15.99
CA ILE A 45 23.30 8.33 -14.81
C ILE A 45 24.05 7.83 -13.57
N SER A 46 24.21 8.73 -12.59
CA SER A 46 24.84 8.36 -11.33
C SER A 46 23.89 7.55 -10.45
N ALA A 47 24.43 6.89 -9.42
CA ALA A 47 23.61 6.23 -8.41
C ALA A 47 22.72 7.21 -7.63
N ALA A 48 23.16 8.47 -7.49
CA ALA A 48 22.37 9.51 -6.83
C ALA A 48 21.15 9.90 -7.68
N ASP A 49 21.31 9.99 -8.99
CA ASP A 49 20.22 10.30 -9.92
C ASP A 49 19.20 9.17 -9.98
N LEU A 50 19.66 7.91 -10.04
CA LEU A 50 18.75 6.76 -9.96
C LEU A 50 17.93 6.78 -8.67
N ARG A 51 18.58 7.10 -7.54
CA ARG A 51 17.91 7.15 -6.24
C ARG A 51 16.87 8.28 -6.16
N ALA A 52 17.11 9.40 -6.84
CA ALA A 52 16.12 10.47 -6.93
C ALA A 52 14.84 9.99 -7.64
N VAL A 53 14.99 9.32 -8.79
CA VAL A 53 13.85 8.74 -9.53
C VAL A 53 13.13 7.65 -8.71
N GLU A 54 13.87 6.83 -7.97
CA GLU A 54 13.28 5.84 -7.06
C GLU A 54 12.44 6.49 -5.96
N ASN A 55 12.89 7.60 -5.39
CA ASN A 55 12.12 8.34 -4.39
C ASN A 55 10.85 8.95 -4.99
N GLU A 56 10.94 9.51 -6.20
CA GLU A 56 9.76 10.02 -6.91
C GLU A 56 8.73 8.92 -7.16
N ALA A 57 9.17 7.70 -7.51
CA ALA A 57 8.28 6.56 -7.73
C ALA A 57 7.60 6.05 -6.45
N ILE A 58 8.13 6.33 -5.26
CA ILE A 58 7.54 5.96 -3.96
C ILE A 58 6.40 6.93 -3.57
N LEU A 59 6.45 8.17 -4.05
CA LEU A 59 5.45 9.21 -3.74
C LEU A 59 4.20 9.13 -4.64
N GLN A 60 4.21 8.26 -5.65
CA GLN A 60 3.10 8.02 -6.58
C GLN A 60 2.15 6.95 -6.07
#